data_AF-A0A956ZR55-F1
#
_entry.id   AF-A0A956ZR55-F1
#
_cell.length_a   1.000
_cell.length_b   1.000
_cell.length_c   1.000
_cell.angle_alpha   90.00
_cell.angle_beta   90.00
_cell.angle_gamma   90.00
#
_symmetry.space_group_name_H-M   'P 1'
#
loop_
_entity.id
_entity.type
_entity.pdbx_description
1 polymer ?
#
loop_
_entity_poly.entity_id
_entity_poly.type
_entity_poly.pdbx_seq_one_letter_code
_entity_poly.pdbx_strand_id
1 'polypeptide(L)'
;MNVLVAHLELSEETDGKSRERCPDVVFSCDGLEVARMRTDIERPQLPFESNSVDCVDLYDDALSRAIDEEAWLGELTRILSDNGTIRFTLPMSGALAWLDVMNMHRYAVDIGKRGTQPNAARPTGWNRHYSRSDIVSLCEVAGLVVTDLRSSSHVLDELRMTAGLFVDNWLRGDETAEQRLFPRFGRRSPDAKSAPLGTTWIVTAEKA
;
A
#
# COMPACT_ATOMS: atom_id res chain seq x y z
N MET A 1 23.90 8.17 4.33
CA MET A 1 22.54 8.36 3.80
C MET A 1 21.75 7.12 4.18
N ASN A 2 21.02 7.20 5.29
CA ASN A 2 20.19 6.13 5.80
C ASN A 2 18.89 6.10 4.99
N VAL A 3 18.82 5.17 4.03
CA VAL A 3 17.63 4.97 3.21
C VAL A 3 16.84 3.81 3.80
N LEU A 4 15.59 4.08 4.16
CA LEU A 4 14.63 3.10 4.62
C LEU A 4 13.67 2.76 3.49
N VAL A 5 13.62 1.48 3.12
CA VAL A 5 12.73 0.97 2.08
C VAL A 5 11.62 0.18 2.73
N ALA A 6 10.38 0.59 2.52
CA ALA A 6 9.19 -0.03 3.06
C ALA A 6 8.32 -0.60 1.93
N HIS A 7 7.75 -1.77 2.14
CA HIS A 7 6.85 -2.40 1.18
C HIS A 7 5.76 -3.20 1.88
N LEU A 8 4.67 -3.44 1.17
CA LEU A 8 3.58 -4.27 1.67
C LEU A 8 3.95 -5.76 1.53
N GLU A 9 3.67 -6.55 2.56
CA GLU A 9 3.71 -8.01 2.52
C GLU A 9 2.36 -8.56 2.99
N LEU A 10 1.78 -9.50 2.24
CA LEU A 10 0.54 -10.15 2.65
C LEU A 10 0.86 -11.16 3.76
N SER A 11 0.05 -11.19 4.82
CA SER A 11 0.17 -12.21 5.86
C SER A 11 0.07 -13.63 5.25
N GLU A 12 1.01 -14.50 5.65
CA GLU A 12 1.02 -15.92 5.27
C GLU A 12 -0.02 -16.74 6.07
N GLU A 13 -0.59 -16.16 7.13
CA GLU A 13 -1.46 -16.86 8.06
C GLU A 13 -2.87 -17.03 7.46
N THR A 14 -3.19 -18.28 7.09
CA THR A 14 -4.44 -18.68 6.43
C THR A 14 -5.55 -19.05 7.41
N ASP A 15 -5.25 -19.08 8.70
CA ASP A 15 -6.18 -19.26 9.82
C ASP A 15 -7.33 -18.22 9.71
N GLY A 16 -8.57 -18.72 9.60
CA GLY A 16 -9.75 -17.94 9.23
C GLY A 16 -10.33 -17.01 10.30
N LYS A 17 -9.55 -16.48 11.25
CA LYS A 17 -10.09 -15.61 12.32
C LYS A 17 -9.65 -14.15 12.22
N SER A 18 -10.42 -13.41 11.42
CA SER A 18 -10.79 -11.97 11.41
C SER A 18 -9.82 -10.83 11.80
N ARG A 19 -8.59 -11.06 12.26
CA ARG A 19 -7.55 -10.02 12.46
C ARG A 19 -6.16 -10.45 12.00
N GLU A 20 -5.89 -11.74 11.80
CA GLU A 20 -4.54 -12.27 11.45
C GLU A 20 -4.15 -12.11 9.96
N ARG A 21 -5.06 -11.61 9.12
CA ARG A 21 -4.81 -11.43 7.66
C ARG A 21 -4.55 -9.98 7.23
N CYS A 22 -4.31 -9.06 8.15
CA CYS A 22 -3.89 -7.71 7.76
C CYS A 22 -2.49 -7.79 7.17
N PRO A 23 -2.21 -7.10 6.06
CA PRO A 23 -0.86 -7.05 5.54
C PRO A 23 0.09 -6.34 6.50
N ASP A 24 1.37 -6.67 6.36
CA ASP A 24 2.45 -5.99 7.06
C ASP A 24 3.10 -4.95 6.13
N VAL A 25 3.59 -3.87 6.71
CA VAL A 25 4.60 -3.01 6.10
C VAL A 25 5.95 -3.48 6.63
N VAL A 26 6.78 -3.97 5.72
CA VAL A 26 8.13 -4.46 6.01
C VAL A 26 9.12 -3.37 5.65
N PHE A 27 9.90 -2.96 6.63
CA PHE A 27 10.93 -1.94 6.51
C PHE A 27 12.30 -2.60 6.41
N SER A 28 13.09 -2.14 5.44
CA SER A 28 14.40 -2.68 5.14
C SER A 28 15.43 -1.58 4.94
N CYS A 29 16.66 -1.82 5.39
CA CYS A 29 17.80 -0.95 5.19
C CYS A 29 18.96 -1.80 4.68
N ASP A 30 19.60 -1.38 3.59
CA ASP A 30 20.63 -2.17 2.88
C ASP A 30 20.19 -3.60 2.54
N GLY A 31 18.90 -3.79 2.25
CA GLY A 31 18.30 -5.08 1.92
C GLY A 31 18.03 -6.01 3.10
N LEU A 32 18.31 -5.58 4.33
CA LEU A 32 18.01 -6.32 5.55
C LEU A 32 16.69 -5.81 6.17
N GLU A 33 15.80 -6.71 6.55
CA GLU A 33 14.60 -6.36 7.32
C GLU A 33 15.02 -5.79 8.69
N VAL A 34 14.59 -4.57 8.98
CA VAL A 34 14.91 -3.85 10.22
C VAL A 34 13.68 -3.59 11.09
N ALA A 35 12.48 -3.59 10.50
CA ALA A 35 11.23 -3.53 11.22
C ALA A 35 10.09 -4.12 10.38
N ARG A 36 9.03 -4.55 11.05
CA ARG A 36 7.78 -5.04 10.45
C ARG A 36 6.62 -4.53 11.27
N MET A 37 5.57 -4.06 10.60
CA MET A 37 4.44 -3.48 11.29
C MET A 37 3.14 -3.72 10.54
N ARG A 38 2.13 -4.23 11.24
CA ARG A 38 0.81 -4.49 10.68
C ARG A 38 0.09 -3.20 10.31
N THR A 39 -0.61 -3.21 9.17
CA THR A 39 -1.35 -2.03 8.69
C THR A 39 -2.56 -1.66 9.54
N ASP A 40 -3.01 -2.49 10.48
CA ASP A 40 -4.14 -2.19 11.37
C ASP A 40 -3.77 -1.54 12.70
N ILE A 41 -2.52 -1.08 12.83
CA ILE A 41 -2.07 -0.28 13.96
C ILE A 41 -2.43 1.19 13.70
N GLU A 42 -3.31 1.75 14.54
CA GLU A 42 -3.76 3.15 14.45
C GLU A 42 -2.68 4.17 14.81
N ARG A 43 -1.73 3.81 15.68
CA ARG A 43 -0.64 4.70 16.12
C ARG A 43 0.67 3.97 16.02
N PRO A 44 1.23 3.85 14.82
CA PRO A 44 2.47 3.11 14.61
C PRO A 44 3.61 3.77 15.38
N GLN A 45 4.51 2.94 15.91
CA GLN A 45 5.73 3.39 16.56
C GLN A 45 6.89 2.53 16.08
N LEU A 46 7.65 3.06 15.13
CA LEU A 46 8.79 2.39 14.54
C LEU A 46 9.98 2.42 15.50
N PRO A 47 10.83 1.38 15.49
CA PRO A 47 11.99 1.27 16.39
C PRO A 47 13.17 2.15 15.94
N PHE A 48 12.89 3.35 15.41
CA PHE A 48 13.90 4.32 14.99
C PHE A 48 13.80 5.60 15.83
N GLU A 49 14.95 6.19 16.13
CA GLU A 49 15.02 7.49 16.78
C GLU A 49 14.44 8.58 15.86
N SER A 50 13.95 9.66 16.45
CA SER A 50 13.51 10.81 15.66
C SER A 50 14.69 11.39 14.88
N ASN A 51 14.46 11.86 13.66
CA ASN A 51 15.48 12.46 12.80
C ASN A 51 16.68 11.54 12.46
N SER A 52 16.49 10.23 12.42
CA SER A 52 17.55 9.24 12.19
C SER A 52 17.65 8.69 10.75
N VAL A 53 16.63 8.97 9.92
CA VAL A 53 16.50 8.45 8.56
C VAL A 53 16.52 9.60 7.56
N ASP A 54 17.38 9.52 6.54
CA ASP A 54 17.52 10.59 5.55
C ASP A 54 16.45 10.49 4.44
N CYS A 55 16.10 9.26 4.06
CA CYS A 55 15.12 8.99 3.02
C CYS A 55 14.24 7.80 3.38
N VAL A 56 12.93 7.91 3.12
CA VAL A 56 12.00 6.78 3.21
C VAL A 56 11.34 6.56 1.85
N ASP A 57 11.39 5.34 1.35
CA ASP A 57 10.70 4.92 0.14
C ASP A 57 9.61 3.89 0.50
N LEU A 58 8.34 4.22 0.31
CA LEU A 58 7.21 3.32 0.52
C LEU A 58 6.66 2.84 -0.82
N TYR A 59 6.57 1.52 -0.97
CA TYR A 59 6.09 0.88 -2.18
C TYR A 59 4.72 0.25 -2.01
N ASP A 60 4.18 -0.23 -3.13
CA ASP A 60 3.02 -1.12 -3.15
C ASP A 60 1.75 -0.50 -2.55
N ASP A 61 1.65 0.83 -2.64
CA ASP A 61 0.57 1.60 -2.04
C ASP A 61 0.39 1.29 -0.54
N ALA A 62 1.46 0.91 0.15
CA ALA A 62 1.41 0.41 1.53
C ALA A 62 0.68 1.39 2.48
N LEU A 63 0.87 2.69 2.26
CA LEU A 63 0.18 3.73 3.02
C LEU A 63 -1.34 3.62 2.87
N SER A 64 -1.87 3.41 1.65
CA SER A 64 -3.31 3.26 1.39
C SER A 64 -3.97 2.06 2.10
N ARG A 65 -3.14 1.14 2.61
CA ARG A 65 -3.56 -0.06 3.33
C ARG A 65 -3.50 0.13 4.84
N ALA A 66 -2.88 1.19 5.35
CA ALA A 66 -2.89 1.52 6.76
C ALA A 66 -4.29 1.92 7.23
N ILE A 67 -4.68 1.52 8.44
CA ILE A 67 -5.98 1.90 9.00
C ILE A 67 -6.08 3.43 9.21
N ASP A 68 -4.97 4.04 9.63
CA ASP A 68 -4.80 5.45 9.94
C ASP A 68 -3.58 6.01 9.20
N GLU A 69 -3.79 6.48 7.97
CA GLU A 69 -2.72 6.99 7.10
C GLU A 69 -2.02 8.23 7.65
N GLU A 70 -2.78 9.08 8.34
CA GLU A 70 -2.25 10.32 8.92
C GLU A 70 -1.26 9.98 10.04
N ALA A 71 -1.62 9.06 10.93
CA ALA A 71 -0.72 8.61 11.99
C ALA A 71 0.52 7.88 11.44
N TRP A 72 0.35 7.07 10.40
CA TRP A 72 1.46 6.42 9.71
C TRP A 72 2.41 7.42 9.08
N LEU A 73 1.89 8.40 8.34
CA LEU A 73 2.72 9.41 7.71
C LEU A 73 3.40 10.30 8.76
N GLY A 74 2.70 10.65 9.84
CA GLY A 74 3.28 11.39 10.98
C GLY A 74 4.43 10.65 11.65
N GLU A 75 4.32 9.34 11.84
CA GLU A 75 5.41 8.51 12.39
C GLU A 75 6.61 8.45 11.43
N LEU A 76 6.37 8.39 10.13
CA LEU A 76 7.45 8.45 9.13
C LEU A 76 8.12 9.82 9.10
N THR A 77 7.35 10.91 9.22
CA THR A 77 7.91 12.25 9.38
C THR A 77 8.73 12.38 10.66
N ARG A 78 8.33 11.72 11.77
CA ARG A 78 9.08 11.73 13.03
C ARG A 78 10.50 11.20 12.83
N ILE A 79 10.65 10.07 12.14
CA ILE A 79 11.96 9.41 11.95
C ILE A 79 12.81 10.09 10.88
N LEU A 80 12.21 10.84 9.95
CA LEU A 80 12.92 11.59 8.93
C LEU A 80 13.80 12.69 9.53
N SER A 81 15.04 12.81 9.07
CA SER A 81 15.94 13.92 9.36
C SER A 81 15.35 15.25 8.90
N ASP A 82 15.89 16.35 9.40
CA ASP A 82 15.56 17.68 8.88
C ASP A 82 15.91 17.74 7.37
N ASN A 83 14.97 18.21 6.54
CA ASN A 83 15.05 18.14 5.06
C ASN A 83 15.10 16.70 4.49
N GLY A 84 14.78 15.69 5.28
CA GLY A 84 14.66 14.31 4.82
C GLY A 84 13.52 14.16 3.83
N THR A 85 13.65 13.20 2.91
CA THR A 85 12.70 12.99 1.81
C THR A 85 11.91 11.71 2.01
N ILE A 86 10.61 11.75 1.72
CA ILE A 86 9.76 10.56 1.60
C ILE A 86 9.23 10.43 0.18
N ARG A 87 9.30 9.23 -0.36
CA ARG A 87 8.67 8.85 -1.63
C ARG A 87 7.68 7.75 -1.38
N PHE A 88 6.48 7.88 -1.91
CA PHE A 88 5.46 6.86 -1.74
C PHE A 88 4.49 6.81 -2.91
N THR A 89 3.77 5.71 -3.02
CA THR A 89 2.71 5.54 -4.01
C THR A 89 1.33 5.49 -3.37
N LEU A 90 0.31 6.01 -4.06
CA LEU A 90 -1.09 5.92 -3.66
C LEU A 90 -2.00 5.67 -4.86
N PRO A 91 -3.10 4.91 -4.74
CA PRO A 91 -4.05 4.72 -5.82
C PRO A 91 -4.72 6.05 -6.18
N MET A 92 -4.75 6.42 -7.46
CA MET A 92 -5.33 7.67 -7.92
C MET A 92 -6.85 7.59 -8.03
N SER A 93 -7.56 8.58 -7.48
CA SER A 93 -9.00 8.71 -7.69
C SER A 93 -9.33 9.16 -9.12
N GLY A 94 -10.47 8.69 -9.63
CA GLY A 94 -10.93 8.97 -10.98
C GLY A 94 -12.28 8.33 -11.26
N ALA A 95 -12.86 8.63 -12.43
CA ALA A 95 -14.18 8.14 -12.83
C ALA A 95 -14.28 6.60 -12.86
N LEU A 96 -13.15 5.91 -12.99
CA LEU A 96 -13.04 4.45 -13.04
C LEU A 96 -12.32 3.88 -11.81
N ALA A 97 -12.08 4.67 -10.75
CA ALA A 97 -11.42 4.18 -9.54
C ALA A 97 -12.21 3.07 -8.83
N TRP A 98 -13.53 2.98 -9.06
CA TRP A 98 -14.37 1.89 -8.55
C TRP A 98 -14.19 0.56 -9.31
N LEU A 99 -13.54 0.59 -10.50
CA LEU A 99 -13.20 -0.60 -11.29
C LEU A 99 -11.82 -1.17 -10.93
N ASP A 100 -11.21 -0.73 -9.82
CA ASP A 100 -10.00 -1.38 -9.36
C ASP A 100 -10.30 -2.84 -8.98
N VAL A 101 -9.36 -3.71 -9.28
CA VAL A 101 -9.54 -5.16 -9.16
C VAL A 101 -9.88 -5.61 -7.75
N MET A 102 -9.37 -4.93 -6.72
CA MET A 102 -9.64 -5.29 -5.33
C MET A 102 -11.09 -5.00 -4.96
N ASN A 103 -11.59 -3.81 -5.32
CA ASN A 103 -13.00 -3.49 -5.07
C ASN A 103 -13.92 -4.31 -5.97
N MET A 104 -13.56 -4.57 -7.24
CA MET A 104 -14.31 -5.48 -8.12
C MET A 104 -14.39 -6.91 -7.58
N HIS A 105 -13.27 -7.46 -7.09
CA HIS A 105 -13.23 -8.79 -6.47
C HIS A 105 -14.12 -8.83 -5.24
N ARG A 106 -14.04 -7.80 -4.38
CA ARG A 106 -14.95 -7.66 -3.25
C ARG A 106 -16.41 -7.61 -3.68
N TYR A 107 -16.77 -6.80 -4.67
CA TYR A 107 -18.15 -6.76 -5.19
C TYR A 107 -18.61 -8.14 -5.68
N ALA A 108 -17.77 -8.88 -6.39
CA ALA A 108 -18.09 -10.23 -6.85
C ALA A 108 -18.33 -11.22 -5.69
N VAL A 109 -17.53 -11.13 -4.62
CA VAL A 109 -17.71 -11.93 -3.40
C VAL A 109 -18.97 -11.51 -2.64
N ASP A 110 -19.21 -10.20 -2.47
CA ASP A 110 -20.33 -9.66 -1.72
C ASP A 110 -21.68 -9.93 -2.42
N ILE A 111 -21.72 -9.85 -3.76
CA ILE A 111 -22.91 -10.16 -4.58
C ILE A 111 -23.09 -11.67 -4.72
N GLY A 112 -22.02 -12.39 -5.08
CA GLY A 112 -22.07 -13.83 -5.36
C GLY A 112 -22.12 -14.71 -4.12
N LYS A 113 -21.85 -14.16 -2.93
CA LYS A 113 -21.72 -14.88 -1.65
C LYS A 113 -20.78 -16.09 -1.73
N ARG A 114 -19.74 -15.98 -2.58
CA ARG A 114 -18.79 -17.04 -2.90
C ARG A 114 -17.38 -16.48 -3.00
N GLY A 115 -16.39 -17.27 -2.61
CA GLY A 115 -14.99 -16.85 -2.54
C GLY A 115 -14.64 -16.18 -1.22
N THR A 116 -13.39 -15.74 -1.08
CA THR A 116 -12.88 -15.06 0.11
C THR A 116 -12.71 -13.57 -0.16
N GLN A 117 -12.94 -12.73 0.84
CA GLN A 117 -12.65 -11.30 0.72
C GLN A 117 -11.15 -11.08 0.46
N PRO A 118 -10.79 -10.04 -0.33
CA PRO A 118 -9.39 -9.72 -0.60
C PRO A 118 -8.66 -9.35 0.69
N ASN A 119 -7.59 -10.09 1.00
CA ASN A 119 -6.77 -9.86 2.18
C ASN A 119 -5.96 -8.57 2.03
N ALA A 120 -5.50 -8.26 0.82
CA ALA A 120 -4.76 -7.04 0.56
C ALA A 120 -5.58 -5.79 0.93
N ALA A 121 -6.90 -5.84 0.78
CA ALA A 121 -7.78 -4.72 1.13
C ALA A 121 -8.02 -4.59 2.64
N ARG A 122 -7.50 -5.47 3.49
CA ARG A 122 -7.60 -5.33 4.95
C ARG A 122 -6.59 -4.29 5.47
N PRO A 123 -6.89 -3.61 6.59
CA PRO A 123 -8.07 -3.76 7.46
C PRO A 123 -9.31 -2.99 6.99
N THR A 124 -9.15 -2.07 6.05
CA THR A 124 -10.22 -1.15 5.60
C THR A 124 -11.35 -1.89 4.86
N GLY A 125 -11.03 -3.05 4.31
CA GLY A 125 -11.84 -3.86 3.41
C GLY A 125 -11.97 -3.26 2.00
N TRP A 126 -11.57 -2.02 1.78
CA TRP A 126 -11.73 -1.30 0.52
C TRP A 126 -10.40 -0.67 0.12
N ASN A 127 -10.07 -0.76 -1.16
CA ASN A 127 -8.93 -0.05 -1.69
C ASN A 127 -9.29 1.45 -1.79
N ARG A 128 -8.57 2.29 -1.04
CA ARG A 128 -8.79 3.74 -1.00
C ARG A 128 -8.14 4.41 -2.20
N HIS A 129 -8.71 5.51 -2.65
CA HIS A 129 -8.22 6.28 -3.79
C HIS A 129 -8.14 7.75 -3.46
N TYR A 130 -7.09 8.42 -3.95
CA TYR A 130 -6.72 9.75 -3.52
C TYR A 130 -6.77 10.72 -4.70
N SER A 131 -7.44 11.84 -4.51
CA SER A 131 -7.27 13.00 -5.36
C SER A 131 -5.95 13.71 -5.04
N ARG A 132 -5.54 14.62 -5.92
CA ARG A 132 -4.37 15.48 -5.66
C ARG A 132 -4.52 16.29 -4.37
N SER A 133 -5.72 16.80 -4.08
CA SER A 133 -5.98 17.56 -2.84
C SER A 133 -5.84 16.69 -1.60
N ASP A 134 -6.31 15.44 -1.65
CA ASP A 134 -6.21 14.52 -0.51
C ASP A 134 -4.74 14.25 -0.16
N ILE A 135 -3.89 14.06 -1.16
CA ILE A 135 -2.45 13.84 -0.97
C ILE A 135 -1.78 15.07 -0.33
N VAL A 136 -2.08 16.27 -0.84
CA VAL A 136 -1.52 17.50 -0.31
C VAL A 136 -1.94 17.67 1.15
N SER A 137 -3.23 17.51 1.47
CA SER A 137 -3.73 17.61 2.84
C SER A 137 -3.13 16.55 3.76
N LEU A 138 -2.99 15.30 3.30
CA LEU A 138 -2.37 14.22 4.07
C LEU A 138 -0.91 14.56 4.42
N CYS A 139 -0.13 15.04 3.45
CA CYS A 139 1.25 15.48 3.67
C CYS A 139 1.32 16.69 4.62
N GLU A 140 0.48 17.69 4.44
CA GLU A 140 0.44 18.90 5.28
C GLU A 140 0.16 18.55 6.75
N VAL A 141 -0.82 17.69 7.02
CA VAL A 141 -1.15 17.21 8.38
C VAL A 141 0.04 16.49 9.01
N ALA A 142 0.80 15.74 8.21
CA ALA A 142 1.99 15.02 8.66
C ALA A 142 3.26 15.88 8.79
N GLY A 143 3.21 17.19 8.48
CA GLY A 143 4.37 18.07 8.52
C GLY A 143 5.32 17.92 7.32
N LEU A 144 4.79 17.50 6.17
CA LEU A 144 5.53 17.31 4.92
C LEU A 144 5.09 18.33 3.86
N VAL A 145 6.04 18.73 3.02
CA VAL A 145 5.79 19.57 1.84
C VAL A 145 5.96 18.72 0.59
N VAL A 146 4.92 18.62 -0.23
CA VAL A 146 4.97 17.89 -1.51
C VAL A 146 5.85 18.64 -2.50
N THR A 147 6.93 18.00 -2.97
CA THR A 147 7.90 18.58 -3.92
C THR A 147 7.72 18.05 -5.35
N ASP A 148 7.27 16.80 -5.51
CA ASP A 148 6.88 16.23 -6.80
C ASP A 148 5.60 15.38 -6.65
N LEU A 149 4.73 15.47 -7.65
CA LEU A 149 3.51 14.67 -7.72
C LEU A 149 3.17 14.37 -9.18
N ARG A 150 3.29 13.10 -9.56
CA ARG A 150 3.05 12.62 -10.92
C ARG A 150 2.19 11.37 -10.92
N SER A 151 1.45 11.13 -12.00
CA SER A 151 0.67 9.92 -12.18
C SER A 151 1.38 8.93 -13.10
N SER A 152 1.18 7.64 -12.83
CA SER A 152 1.59 6.54 -13.71
C SER A 152 0.41 5.59 -13.91
N SER A 153 0.18 5.13 -15.14
CA SER A 153 -0.95 4.25 -15.47
C SER A 153 -0.46 2.87 -15.93
N HIS A 154 -1.10 1.81 -15.44
CA HIS A 154 -0.69 0.41 -15.67
C HIS A 154 -1.84 -0.50 -16.16
N VAL A 155 -2.75 0.06 -16.96
CA VAL A 155 -4.04 -0.53 -17.38
C VAL A 155 -3.96 -1.94 -18.00
N LEU A 156 -2.85 -2.31 -18.64
CA LEU A 156 -2.72 -3.63 -19.29
C LEU A 156 -2.38 -4.77 -18.31
N ASP A 157 -1.71 -4.48 -17.19
CA ASP A 157 -1.30 -5.50 -16.22
C ASP A 157 -2.48 -5.92 -15.33
N GLU A 158 -3.21 -4.95 -14.76
CA GLU A 158 -4.59 -4.74 -15.15
C GLU A 158 -5.55 -5.94 -15.26
N LEU A 159 -6.03 -6.07 -16.49
CA LEU A 159 -6.93 -7.09 -17.01
C LEU A 159 -6.47 -8.54 -16.75
N ARG A 160 -5.17 -8.81 -16.81
CA ARG A 160 -4.65 -10.18 -16.63
C ARG A 160 -4.82 -10.63 -15.18
N MET A 161 -4.58 -9.72 -14.24
CA MET A 161 -4.69 -10.00 -12.81
C MET A 161 -6.15 -10.13 -12.39
N THR A 162 -7.05 -9.27 -12.90
CA THR A 162 -8.51 -9.38 -12.68
C THR A 162 -9.03 -10.74 -13.13
N ALA A 163 -8.66 -11.16 -14.34
CA ALA A 163 -9.10 -12.44 -14.88
C ALA A 163 -8.60 -13.63 -14.05
N GLY A 164 -7.34 -13.60 -13.60
CA GLY A 164 -6.77 -14.64 -12.74
C GLY A 164 -7.51 -14.75 -11.40
N LEU A 165 -7.72 -13.62 -10.71
CA LEU A 165 -8.40 -13.60 -9.41
C LEU A 165 -9.84 -14.12 -9.53
N PHE A 166 -10.55 -13.69 -10.56
CA PHE A 166 -11.93 -14.09 -10.80
C PHE A 166 -12.04 -15.59 -11.12
N VAL A 167 -11.11 -16.12 -11.91
CA VAL A 167 -11.09 -17.55 -12.26
C VAL A 167 -10.69 -18.42 -11.06
N ASP A 168 -9.61 -18.07 -10.36
CA ASP A 168 -9.06 -18.93 -9.32
C ASP A 168 -9.80 -18.79 -7.99
N ASN A 169 -10.03 -17.57 -7.51
CA ASN A 169 -10.71 -17.38 -6.22
C ASN A 169 -12.23 -17.57 -6.36
N TRP A 170 -12.86 -16.88 -7.30
CA TRP A 170 -14.32 -16.83 -7.36
C TRP A 170 -14.94 -18.07 -8.02
N LEU A 171 -14.40 -18.54 -9.16
CA LEU A 171 -14.91 -19.74 -9.82
C LEU A 171 -14.40 -21.05 -9.20
N ARG A 172 -13.11 -21.13 -8.85
CA ARG A 172 -12.49 -22.37 -8.31
C ARG A 172 -12.45 -22.44 -6.79
N GLY A 173 -12.72 -21.35 -6.07
CA GLY A 173 -12.70 -21.34 -4.60
C GLY A 173 -11.31 -21.42 -4.00
N ASP A 174 -10.28 -21.06 -4.76
CA ASP A 174 -8.89 -21.10 -4.31
C ASP A 174 -8.56 -19.89 -3.44
N GLU A 175 -8.49 -20.09 -2.13
CA GLU A 175 -8.19 -19.05 -1.15
C GLU A 175 -6.74 -18.54 -1.25
N THR A 176 -5.85 -19.29 -1.90
CA THR A 176 -4.44 -18.91 -2.10
C THR A 176 -4.21 -18.11 -3.38
N ALA A 177 -5.26 -17.95 -4.22
CA ALA A 177 -5.17 -17.27 -5.51
C ALA A 177 -4.58 -15.86 -5.39
N GLU A 178 -4.93 -15.13 -4.33
CA GLU A 178 -4.38 -13.80 -4.06
C GLU A 178 -2.86 -13.88 -3.82
N GLN A 179 -2.38 -14.72 -2.91
CA GLN A 179 -0.94 -14.88 -2.67
C GLN A 179 -0.16 -15.33 -3.93
N ARG A 180 -0.77 -16.18 -4.78
CA ARG A 180 -0.13 -16.63 -6.04
C ARG A 180 -0.12 -15.59 -7.17
N LEU A 181 -1.16 -14.76 -7.25
CA LEU A 181 -1.30 -13.73 -8.29
C LEU A 181 -0.63 -12.42 -7.89
N PHE A 182 -0.47 -12.21 -6.59
CA PHE A 182 0.27 -11.09 -6.00
C PHE A 182 1.52 -11.56 -5.22
N PRO A 183 2.39 -12.43 -5.77
CA PRO A 183 3.56 -12.95 -5.05
C PRO A 183 4.68 -11.90 -4.90
N ARG A 184 4.41 -10.64 -5.28
CA ARG A 184 5.38 -9.55 -5.43
C ARG A 184 4.80 -8.17 -5.06
N PHE A 185 3.91 -8.12 -4.09
CA PHE A 185 4.00 -6.98 -3.18
C PHE A 185 5.37 -7.14 -2.51
N GLY A 186 6.34 -6.26 -2.78
CA GLY A 186 7.55 -6.27 -1.95
C GLY A 186 8.91 -5.84 -2.50
N ARG A 187 9.13 -5.62 -3.80
CA ARG A 187 10.49 -5.27 -4.29
C ARG A 187 10.53 -4.42 -5.55
N ARG A 188 9.74 -3.36 -5.62
CA ARG A 188 9.73 -2.49 -6.82
C ARG A 188 9.88 -1.03 -6.44
N SER A 189 10.99 -0.45 -6.91
CA SER A 189 11.32 0.97 -6.82
C SER A 189 10.14 1.84 -7.28
N PRO A 190 9.97 3.08 -6.76
CA PRO A 190 8.90 3.97 -7.21
C PRO A 190 9.12 4.43 -8.66
N ASP A 191 10.32 4.21 -9.20
CA ASP A 191 10.67 4.43 -10.61
C ASP A 191 10.52 3.15 -11.47
N ALA A 192 10.26 2.00 -10.85
CA ALA A 192 9.96 0.78 -11.58
C ALA A 192 8.57 0.90 -12.22
N LYS A 193 8.48 0.55 -13.51
CA LYS A 193 7.24 0.62 -14.32
C LYS A 193 6.12 -0.35 -13.90
N SER A 194 6.04 -0.74 -12.63
CA SER A 194 5.03 -1.71 -12.20
C SER A 194 4.83 -1.71 -10.69
N ALA A 195 3.73 -1.14 -10.23
CA ALA A 195 3.02 -1.46 -8.98
C ALA A 195 1.51 -1.17 -9.21
N PRO A 196 0.60 -1.69 -8.38
CA PRO A 196 -0.56 -2.44 -8.83
C PRO A 196 -1.68 -1.59 -9.44
N LEU A 197 -2.36 -2.17 -10.44
CA LEU A 197 -3.78 -2.00 -10.81
C LEU A 197 -4.32 -0.56 -10.79
N GLY A 198 -4.59 -0.01 -11.98
CA GLY A 198 -5.16 1.32 -12.14
C GLY A 198 -4.11 2.40 -12.46
N THR A 199 -4.45 3.63 -12.08
CA THR A 199 -3.52 4.78 -12.12
C THR A 199 -3.06 5.05 -10.71
N THR A 200 -1.78 5.32 -10.53
CA THR A 200 -1.13 5.50 -9.24
C THR A 200 -0.46 6.87 -9.20
N TRP A 201 -0.58 7.56 -8.08
CA TRP A 201 0.24 8.71 -7.76
C TRP A 201 1.61 8.26 -7.27
N ILE A 202 2.65 8.87 -7.81
CA ILE A 202 4.00 8.82 -7.25
C ILE A 202 4.22 10.18 -6.60
N VAL A 203 4.43 10.16 -5.29
CA VAL A 203 4.57 11.35 -4.45
C VAL A 203 6.00 11.42 -3.97
N THR A 204 6.61 12.61 -4.07
CA THR A 204 7.82 12.97 -3.34
C THR A 204 7.50 14.14 -2.44
N ALA A 205 7.84 14.03 -1.16
CA ALA A 205 7.66 15.09 -0.19
C ALA A 205 8.88 15.21 0.72
N GLU A 206 9.07 16.39 1.29
CA GLU A 206 10.19 16.71 2.17
C GLU A 206 9.65 17.15 3.53
N LYS A 207 10.40 16.83 4.59
CA LYS A 207 10.09 17.32 5.94
C LYS A 207 10.31 18.82 6.02
N ALA A 208 9.26 19.53 6.46
CA ALA A 208 9.25 20.98 6.63
C ALA A 208 10.17 21.47 7.77
#